data_AF-A0A2H3JAB5-F1
#
_entry.id   AF-A0A2H3JAB5-F1
#
_cell.length_a   1.000
_cell.length_b   1.000
_cell.length_c   1.000
_cell.angle_alpha   90.00
_cell.angle_beta   90.00
_cell.angle_gamma   90.00
#
_symmetry.space_group_name_H-M   'P 1'
#
loop_
_entity.id
_entity.type
_entity.pdbx_description
1 polymer ?
#
loop_
_entity_poly.entity_id
_entity_poly.type
_entity_poly.pdbx_seq_one_letter_code
_entity_poly.pdbx_strand_id
1 'polypeptide(L)'
;MLHESMLQAALHEAVTQDKNRKLQLINFQVTMVLQNVYMQKVQTQLHVKEVASQKKPEWKISEEQRKAWNAAWGQEFTAVIHVYDAECLQAKAEGRKKRWLKPKPQGIEKPIPHQTQTMGDSDSDEEGSGKDEDDEME
;
A
#
# COMPACT_ATOMS: atom_id res chain seq x y z
N MET A 1 -40.68 9.94 -66.90
CA MET A 1 -40.56 10.80 -65.72
C MET A 1 -40.84 10.05 -64.40
N LEU A 2 -41.95 9.32 -64.24
CA LEU A 2 -42.27 8.62 -62.98
C LEU A 2 -41.20 7.60 -62.54
N HIS A 3 -40.71 6.76 -63.47
CA HIS A 3 -39.71 5.74 -63.16
C HIS A 3 -38.37 6.32 -62.66
N GLU A 4 -37.92 7.41 -63.28
CA GLU A 4 -36.68 8.10 -62.89
C GLU A 4 -36.78 8.68 -61.47
N SER A 5 -37.92 9.29 -61.13
CA SER A 5 -38.18 9.78 -59.77
C SER A 5 -38.16 8.65 -58.73
N MET A 6 -38.72 7.48 -59.05
CA MET A 6 -38.65 6.31 -58.17
C MET A 6 -37.22 5.82 -57.94
N LEU A 7 -36.40 5.79 -59.00
CA LEU A 7 -34.98 5.40 -58.89
C LEU A 7 -34.18 6.39 -58.05
N GLN A 8 -34.41 7.69 -58.23
CA GLN A 8 -33.75 8.73 -57.42
C GLN A 8 -34.16 8.63 -55.95
N ALA A 9 -35.43 8.36 -55.66
CA ALA A 9 -35.90 8.15 -54.28
C ALA A 9 -35.25 6.92 -53.64
N ALA A 10 -35.21 5.78 -54.35
CA ALA A 10 -34.58 4.56 -53.87
C ALA A 10 -33.06 4.75 -53.63
N LEU A 11 -32.38 5.49 -54.51
CA LEU A 11 -30.97 5.83 -54.32
C LEU A 11 -30.74 6.69 -53.07
N HIS A 12 -31.58 7.71 -52.86
CA HIS A 12 -31.52 8.56 -51.67
C HIS A 12 -31.76 7.79 -50.38
N GLU A 13 -32.73 6.87 -50.39
CA GLU A 13 -33.02 6.01 -49.25
C GLU A 13 -31.82 5.11 -48.93
N ALA A 14 -31.25 4.43 -49.95
CA ALA A 14 -30.09 3.57 -49.77
C ALA A 14 -28.87 4.33 -49.21
N VAL A 15 -28.59 5.53 -49.72
CA VAL A 15 -27.52 6.40 -49.19
C VAL A 15 -27.78 6.81 -47.74
N THR A 16 -29.04 7.09 -47.39
CA THR A 16 -29.43 7.45 -46.02
C THR A 16 -29.24 6.26 -45.07
N GLN A 17 -29.64 5.06 -45.48
CA GLN A 17 -29.44 3.84 -44.70
C GLN A 17 -27.94 3.53 -44.50
N ASP A 18 -27.11 3.67 -45.53
CA ASP A 18 -25.66 3.47 -45.43
C ASP A 18 -25.00 4.49 -44.49
N LYS A 19 -25.38 5.77 -44.57
CA LYS A 19 -24.93 6.81 -43.63
C LYS A 19 -25.30 6.46 -42.19
N ASN A 20 -26.52 6.02 -41.96
CA ASN A 20 -26.99 5.63 -40.63
C ASN A 20 -26.21 4.41 -40.09
N ARG A 21 -25.99 3.40 -40.94
CA ARG A 21 -25.20 2.22 -40.57
C ARG A 21 -23.75 2.59 -40.22
N LYS A 22 -23.12 3.46 -41.02
CA LYS A 22 -21.76 3.95 -40.74
C LYS A 22 -21.70 4.72 -39.43
N LEU A 23 -22.68 5.59 -39.16
CA LEU A 23 -22.76 6.33 -37.91
C LEU A 23 -22.89 5.38 -36.71
N GLN A 24 -23.74 4.35 -36.81
CA GLN A 24 -23.87 3.33 -35.75
C GLN A 24 -22.55 2.58 -35.49
N LEU A 25 -21.82 2.21 -36.56
CA LEU A 25 -20.52 1.55 -36.42
C LEU A 25 -19.48 2.45 -35.76
N ILE A 26 -19.43 3.73 -36.13
CA ILE A 26 -18.53 4.71 -35.50
C ILE A 26 -18.87 4.84 -34.02
N ASN A 27 -20.16 4.99 -33.67
CA ASN A 27 -20.57 5.08 -32.27
C ASN A 27 -20.15 3.86 -31.46
N PHE A 28 -20.35 2.66 -32.01
CA PHE A 28 -19.92 1.41 -31.37
C PHE A 28 -18.40 1.36 -31.15
N GLN A 29 -17.61 1.72 -32.17
CA GLN A 29 -16.16 1.78 -32.08
C GLN A 29 -15.69 2.76 -31.01
N VAL A 30 -16.28 3.96 -30.95
CA VAL A 30 -15.95 4.97 -29.95
C VAL A 30 -16.25 4.45 -28.54
N THR A 31 -17.42 3.86 -28.31
CA THR A 31 -17.77 3.28 -27.02
C THR A 31 -16.80 2.17 -26.60
N MET A 32 -16.46 1.26 -27.51
CA MET A 32 -15.50 0.18 -27.21
C MET A 32 -14.12 0.72 -26.82
N VAL A 33 -13.60 1.71 -27.55
CA VAL A 33 -12.30 2.30 -27.25
C VAL A 33 -12.31 2.98 -25.88
N LEU A 34 -13.35 3.78 -25.58
CA LEU A 34 -13.49 4.43 -24.27
C LEU A 34 -13.60 3.42 -23.13
N GLN A 35 -14.40 2.37 -23.31
CA GLN A 35 -14.52 1.29 -22.32
C GLN A 35 -13.18 0.59 -22.08
N ASN A 36 -12.42 0.29 -23.14
CA ASN A 36 -11.11 -0.34 -23.00
C ASN A 36 -10.12 0.54 -22.22
N VAL A 37 -10.06 1.83 -22.53
CA VAL A 37 -9.18 2.78 -21.81
C VAL A 37 -9.57 2.88 -20.33
N TYR A 38 -10.87 2.96 -20.03
CA TYR A 38 -11.36 2.98 -18.65
C TYR A 38 -10.99 1.69 -17.90
N MET A 39 -11.23 0.53 -18.52
CA MET A 39 -10.93 -0.77 -17.92
C MET A 39 -9.43 -0.93 -17.64
N GLN A 40 -8.55 -0.48 -18.54
CA GLN A 40 -7.10 -0.48 -18.31
C GLN A 40 -6.69 0.40 -17.13
N LYS A 41 -7.30 1.58 -17.00
CA LYS A 41 -7.05 2.48 -15.86
C LYS A 41 -7.48 1.82 -14.54
N VAL A 42 -8.68 1.22 -14.51
CA VAL A 42 -9.20 0.52 -13.32
C VAL A 42 -8.31 -0.67 -12.96
N GLN A 43 -7.92 -1.50 -13.93
CA GLN A 43 -7.02 -2.64 -13.70
C GLN A 43 -5.69 -2.20 -13.10
N THR A 44 -5.10 -1.12 -13.63
CA THR A 44 -3.84 -0.57 -13.10
C THR A 44 -4.00 -0.11 -11.64
N GLN A 45 -5.08 0.60 -11.32
CA GLN A 45 -5.35 1.03 -9.96
C GLN A 45 -5.56 -0.15 -8.99
N LEU A 46 -6.31 -1.17 -9.42
CA LEU A 46 -6.52 -2.37 -8.63
C LEU A 46 -5.21 -3.12 -8.39
N HIS A 47 -4.37 -3.28 -9.41
CA HIS A 47 -3.08 -3.94 -9.27
C HIS A 47 -2.16 -3.20 -8.30
N VAL A 48 -2.08 -1.86 -8.38
CA VAL A 48 -1.30 -1.05 -7.44
C VAL A 48 -1.81 -1.25 -6.00
N LYS A 49 -3.12 -1.25 -5.79
CA LYS A 49 -3.73 -1.49 -4.46
C LYS A 49 -3.44 -2.89 -3.94
N GLU A 50 -3.49 -3.91 -4.80
CA GLU A 50 -3.20 -5.30 -4.46
C GLU A 50 -1.73 -5.49 -4.08
N VAL A 51 -0.78 -4.96 -4.87
CA VAL A 51 0.64 -5.01 -4.53
C VAL A 51 0.93 -4.28 -3.22
N ALA A 52 0.28 -3.13 -2.98
CA ALA A 52 0.41 -2.40 -1.73
C ALA A 52 -0.18 -3.16 -0.53
N SER A 53 -1.29 -3.89 -0.71
CA SER A 53 -1.90 -4.69 0.35
C SER A 53 -1.06 -5.93 0.70
N GLN A 54 -0.38 -6.54 -0.28
CA GLN A 54 0.51 -7.68 -0.08
C GLN A 54 1.83 -7.32 0.62
N LYS A 55 2.39 -6.12 0.40
CA LYS A 55 3.64 -5.69 1.07
C LYS A 55 3.47 -5.32 2.54
N LYS A 56 2.28 -4.84 2.94
CA LYS A 56 1.98 -4.48 4.34
C LYS A 56 2.16 -5.64 5.33
N PRO A 57 1.64 -6.85 5.10
CA PRO A 57 1.84 -7.97 6.02
C PRO A 57 3.30 -8.40 6.12
N GLU A 58 4.07 -8.40 5.03
CA GLU A 58 5.49 -8.78 5.06
C GLU A 58 6.31 -7.87 5.99
N TRP A 59 6.09 -6.55 5.91
CA TRP A 59 6.74 -5.59 6.81
C TRP A 59 6.30 -5.81 8.27
N LYS A 60 5.00 -6.05 8.52
CA LYS A 60 4.50 -6.32 9.87
C LYS A 60 5.11 -7.59 10.47
N ILE A 61 5.18 -8.67 9.70
CA ILE A 61 5.79 -9.93 10.12
C ILE A 61 7.27 -9.72 10.47
N SER A 62 8.00 -9.00 9.61
CA SER A 62 9.42 -8.69 9.84
C SER A 62 9.62 -7.83 11.10
N GLU A 63 8.75 -6.83 11.31
CA GLU A 63 8.81 -5.94 12.47
C GLU A 63 8.43 -6.66 13.78
N GLU A 64 7.47 -7.59 13.73
CA GLU A 64 7.12 -8.46 14.86
C GLU A 64 8.28 -9.39 15.22
N GLN A 65 8.93 -10.00 14.23
CA GLN A 65 10.13 -10.83 14.43
C GLN A 65 11.27 -10.03 15.07
N ARG A 66 11.55 -8.82 14.58
CA ARG A 66 12.55 -7.91 15.16
C ARG A 66 12.23 -7.55 16.61
N LYS A 67 10.97 -7.25 16.92
CA LYS A 67 10.52 -6.95 18.29
C LYS A 67 10.70 -8.17 19.21
N ALA A 68 10.34 -9.37 18.75
CA ALA A 68 10.51 -10.60 19.50
C ALA A 68 12.00 -10.89 19.77
N TRP A 69 12.87 -10.72 18.77
CA TRP A 69 14.31 -10.90 18.93
C TRP A 69 14.91 -9.89 19.92
N ASN A 70 14.57 -8.60 19.80
CA ASN A 70 15.02 -7.57 20.73
C ASN A 70 14.52 -7.81 22.16
N ALA A 71 13.29 -8.31 22.33
CA ALA A 71 12.73 -8.65 23.63
C ALA A 71 13.47 -9.83 24.27
N ALA A 72 13.70 -10.91 23.52
CA ALA A 72 14.47 -12.07 23.97
C ALA A 72 15.90 -11.67 24.36
N TRP A 73 16.57 -10.91 23.51
CA TRP A 73 17.90 -10.39 23.78
C TRP A 73 17.93 -9.48 25.03
N GLY A 74 16.91 -8.63 25.23
CA GLY A 74 16.79 -7.81 26.42
C GLY A 74 16.65 -8.62 27.70
N GLN A 75 15.91 -9.73 27.67
CA GLN A 75 15.79 -10.66 28.80
C GLN A 75 17.12 -11.36 29.10
N GLU A 76 17.80 -11.88 28.08
CA GLU A 76 19.12 -12.50 28.22
C GLU A 76 20.14 -11.51 28.80
N PHE A 77 20.20 -10.30 28.26
CA PHE A 77 21.11 -9.27 28.75
C PHE A 77 20.81 -8.89 30.20
N THR A 78 19.53 -8.79 30.56
CA THR A 78 19.12 -8.54 31.95
C THR A 78 19.58 -9.67 32.89
N ALA A 79 19.44 -10.93 32.47
CA ALA A 79 19.93 -12.08 33.24
C ALA A 79 21.45 -12.03 33.42
N VAL A 80 22.21 -11.70 32.36
CA VAL A 80 23.68 -11.57 32.43
C VAL A 80 24.09 -10.43 33.37
N ILE A 81 23.37 -9.31 33.38
CA ILE A 81 23.61 -8.21 34.33
C ILE A 81 23.36 -8.65 35.77
N HIS A 82 22.28 -9.39 36.04
CA HIS A 82 22.02 -9.92 37.38
C HIS A 82 23.13 -10.86 37.87
N VAL A 83 23.67 -11.72 37.01
CA VAL A 83 24.82 -12.58 37.35
C VAL A 83 26.06 -11.75 37.67
N TYR A 84 26.33 -10.71 36.88
CA TYR A 84 27.44 -9.79 37.13
C TYR A 84 27.28 -9.03 38.46
N ASP A 85 26.07 -8.58 38.78
CA ASP A 85 25.79 -7.87 40.03
C ASP A 85 25.95 -8.78 41.25
N ALA A 86 25.53 -10.05 41.16
CA ALA A 86 25.77 -11.06 42.19
C ALA A 86 27.27 -11.30 42.44
N GLU A 87 28.07 -11.43 41.38
CA GLU A 87 29.53 -11.55 41.48
C GLU A 87 30.17 -10.28 42.06
N CYS A 88 29.64 -9.10 41.77
CA CYS A 88 30.10 -7.85 42.37
C CYS A 88 29.87 -7.82 43.89
N LEU A 89 28.72 -8.30 44.35
CA LEU A 89 28.39 -8.40 45.77
C LEU A 89 29.28 -9.44 46.46
N GLN A 90 29.48 -10.60 45.84
CA GLN A 90 30.34 -11.66 46.38
C GLN A 90 31.81 -11.21 46.48
N ALA A 91 32.35 -10.57 45.43
CA ALA A 91 33.71 -10.05 45.46
C ALA A 91 33.92 -9.01 46.56
N LYS A 92 32.91 -8.17 46.81
CA LYS A 92 32.93 -7.20 47.91
C LYS A 92 32.92 -7.87 49.28
N ALA A 93 32.10 -8.91 49.47
CA ALA A 93 32.04 -9.66 50.73
C ALA A 93 33.36 -10.41 51.04
N GLU A 94 34.01 -10.95 50.02
CA GLU A 94 35.28 -11.68 50.14
C GLU A 94 36.53 -10.77 50.16
N GLY A 95 36.37 -9.45 49.96
CA GLY A 95 37.50 -8.51 49.90
C GLY A 95 38.41 -8.69 48.67
N ARG A 96 37.93 -9.33 47.62
CA ARG A 96 38.70 -9.61 46.39
C ARG A 96 38.33 -8.65 45.26
N LYS A 97 39.17 -8.61 44.22
CA LYS A 97 38.83 -7.94 42.96
C LYS A 97 37.78 -8.77 42.20
N LYS A 98 36.89 -8.07 41.51
CA LYS A 98 35.91 -8.66 40.59
C LYS A 98 36.66 -9.34 39.45
N ARG A 99 36.23 -10.55 39.09
CA ARG A 99 36.90 -11.32 38.02
C ARG A 99 36.41 -10.93 36.63
N TRP A 100 35.15 -10.52 36.51
CA TRP A 100 34.49 -10.25 35.24
C TRP A 100 34.32 -8.74 35.01
N LEU A 101 34.32 -8.34 33.73
CA LEU A 101 34.00 -6.96 33.32
C LEU A 101 32.49 -6.80 33.19
N LYS A 102 32.01 -5.56 33.36
CA LYS A 102 30.59 -5.25 33.18
C LYS A 102 30.17 -5.58 31.73
N PRO A 103 29.13 -6.40 31.53
CA PRO A 103 28.57 -6.67 30.21
C PRO A 103 28.18 -5.37 29.51
N LYS A 104 28.49 -5.25 28.23
CA LYS A 104 28.09 -4.11 27.38
C LYS A 104 26.94 -4.54 26.49
N PRO A 105 25.89 -3.72 26.32
CA PRO A 105 24.84 -4.00 25.35
C PRO A 105 25.45 -3.96 23.95
N GLN A 106 25.44 -5.10 23.24
CA GLN A 106 25.71 -5.13 21.81
C GLN A 106 24.45 -4.65 21.08
N GLY A 107 24.64 -3.80 20.05
CA GLY A 107 23.60 -2.91 19.53
C GLY A 107 22.24 -3.55 19.29
N ILE A 108 21.20 -2.96 19.89
CA ILE A 108 19.80 -3.26 19.59
C ILE A 108 19.55 -3.01 18.10
N GLU A 109 18.88 -3.95 17.44
CA GLU A 109 18.60 -3.83 16.01
C GLU A 109 17.65 -2.64 15.78
N LYS A 110 18.08 -1.71 14.93
CA LYS A 110 17.34 -0.48 14.61
C LYS A 110 16.00 -0.82 13.94
N PRO A 111 14.97 0.02 14.08
CA PRO A 111 13.71 -0.16 13.36
C PRO A 111 13.92 -0.31 11.86
N ILE A 112 13.20 -1.23 11.23
CA ILE A 112 13.17 -1.36 9.78
C ILE A 112 12.54 -0.07 9.24
N PRO A 113 13.21 0.67 8.34
CA PRO A 113 12.64 1.88 7.76
C PRO A 113 11.27 1.56 7.18
N HIS A 114 10.25 2.32 7.60
CA HIS A 114 8.97 2.23 6.94
C HIS A 114 9.19 2.62 5.49
N GLN A 115 8.73 1.81 4.54
CA GLN A 115 8.65 2.26 3.15
C GLN A 115 7.60 3.36 3.11
N THR A 116 8.02 4.60 3.32
CA THR A 116 7.22 5.75 2.93
C THR A 116 7.02 5.59 1.43
N GLN A 117 5.77 5.31 1.03
CA GLN A 117 5.40 5.50 -0.36
C GLN A 117 5.77 6.95 -0.67
N THR A 118 6.83 7.16 -1.46
CA THR A 118 7.07 8.44 -2.09
C THR A 118 5.82 8.68 -2.91
N MET A 119 4.90 9.47 -2.36
CA MET A 119 3.76 10.02 -3.05
C MET A 119 4.35 10.81 -4.22
N GLY A 120 4.52 10.15 -5.37
CA GLY A 120 4.74 10.88 -6.61
C GLY A 120 3.43 11.60 -6.87
N ASP A 121 3.45 12.93 -6.77
CA ASP A 121 2.39 13.89 -7.09
C ASP A 121 1.14 13.23 -7.66
N SER A 122 0.30 12.73 -6.76
CA SER A 122 -1.04 12.33 -7.10
C SER A 122 -1.92 13.42 -6.52
N ASP A 123 -2.22 14.40 -7.38
CA ASP A 123 -3.35 15.32 -7.26
C ASP A 123 -4.53 14.55 -6.65
N SER A 124 -4.69 14.71 -5.34
CA SER A 124 -5.75 14.07 -4.56
C SER A 124 -6.58 15.20 -3.97
N ASP A 125 -7.33 15.85 -4.86
CA ASP A 125 -8.55 16.57 -4.52
C ASP A 125 -9.56 15.55 -3.98
N GLU A 126 -9.51 15.24 -2.69
CA GLU A 126 -10.69 14.75 -1.96
C GLU A 126 -10.87 15.57 -0.69
N GLU A 127 -11.75 16.56 -0.83
CA GLU A 127 -12.47 17.23 0.24
C GLU A 127 -13.27 16.24 1.10
N GLY A 128 -13.47 16.59 2.37
CA GLY A 128 -14.50 16.01 3.24
C GLY A 128 -13.91 15.36 4.49
N SER A 129 -13.53 16.11 5.52
CA SER A 129 -14.44 16.69 6.53
C SER A 129 -15.36 15.65 7.16
N GLY A 130 -14.98 15.21 8.36
CA GLY A 130 -15.76 14.33 9.23
C GLY A 130 -15.14 14.32 10.62
N LYS A 131 -15.02 15.53 11.18
CA LYS A 131 -14.56 15.78 12.54
C LYS A 131 -15.77 15.55 13.46
N ASP A 132 -16.02 14.30 13.83
CA ASP A 132 -16.96 13.99 14.90
C ASP A 132 -16.21 14.20 16.22
N GLU A 133 -16.43 15.40 16.77
CA GLU A 133 -15.95 15.83 18.06
C GLU A 133 -16.65 14.99 19.16
N ASP A 134 -15.82 14.53 20.09
CA ASP A 134 -16.20 13.95 21.37
C ASP A 134 -17.27 14.81 22.06
N ASP A 135 -18.47 14.24 22.25
CA ASP A 135 -19.48 14.71 23.20
C ASP A 135 -19.35 13.88 24.47
N GLU A 136 -18.30 14.17 25.26
CA GLU A 136 -18.11 13.66 26.62
C GLU A 136 -18.71 14.70 27.59
N MET A 137 -20.00 14.54 27.91
CA MET A 137 -20.65 15.27 29.00
C MET A 137 -20.36 14.56 30.33
N GLU A 138 -19.52 15.18 31.16
CA GLU A 138 -19.53 15.04 32.64
C GLU A 138 -20.44 16.10 33.28
#